data_AF-A0A6P2BSW8-F1
#
_entry.id   AF-A0A6P2BSW8-F1
#
_cell.length_a   1.000
_cell.length_b   1.000
_cell.length_c   1.000
_cell.angle_alpha   90.00
_cell.angle_beta   90.00
_cell.angle_gamma   90.00
#
_symmetry.space_group_name_H-M   'P 1'
#
loop_
_entity.id
_entity.type
_entity.pdbx_description
1 polymer ?
#
loop_
_entity_poly.entity_id
_entity_poly.type
_entity_poly.pdbx_seq_one_letter_code
_entity_poly.pdbx_strand_id
1 'polypeptide(L)'
;MTLTEVLANCKTNAPKGFALLNEKGPEGWLAKVDLDDFTIGRASRCVLGYAYGSYHFGMKELFNLTEEMTATWDDHAEGHGFDATGGPQRFDRIAELDADWRAIITAAREEAAS
;
A
#
# COMPACT_ATOMS: atom_id res chain seq x y z
N MET A 1 -6.25 -19.34 3.30
CA MET A 1 -4.81 -19.13 3.04
C MET A 1 -4.32 -18.24 4.16
N THR A 2 -3.25 -18.61 4.86
CA THR A 2 -2.71 -17.79 5.95
C THR A 2 -2.11 -16.49 5.42
N LEU A 3 -1.95 -15.46 6.27
CA LEU A 3 -1.26 -14.22 5.86
C LEU A 3 0.14 -14.52 5.34
N THR A 4 0.88 -15.43 5.99
CA THR A 4 2.21 -15.86 5.56
C THR A 4 2.22 -16.42 4.14
N GLU A 5 1.25 -17.29 3.80
CA GLU A 5 1.11 -17.84 2.45
C GLU A 5 0.76 -16.75 1.41
N VAL A 6 -0.10 -15.80 1.78
CA VAL A 6 -0.44 -14.67 0.90
C VAL A 6 0.79 -13.81 0.61
N LEU A 7 1.52 -13.41 1.65
CA LEU A 7 2.73 -12.58 1.51
C LEU A 7 3.80 -13.26 0.65
N ALA A 8 3.95 -14.59 0.76
CA ALA A 8 4.91 -15.37 -0.03
C ALA A 8 4.55 -15.49 -1.52
N ASN A 9 3.27 -15.31 -1.87
CA ASN A 9 2.76 -15.49 -3.23
C ASN A 9 2.52 -14.18 -3.99
N CYS A 10 2.70 -13.03 -3.33
CA CYS A 10 2.59 -11.73 -3.98
C CYS A 10 3.61 -11.57 -5.12
N LYS A 11 3.18 -10.90 -6.20
CA LYS A 11 4.02 -10.66 -7.38
C LYS A 11 4.71 -9.30 -7.34
N THR A 12 4.29 -8.44 -6.41
CA THR A 12 4.73 -7.05 -6.30
C THR A 12 5.48 -6.81 -4.98
N ASN A 13 5.85 -5.55 -4.74
CA ASN A 13 6.46 -5.13 -3.48
C ASN A 13 5.43 -4.85 -2.37
N ALA A 14 4.13 -5.13 -2.57
CA ALA A 14 3.09 -4.91 -1.56
C ALA A 14 3.41 -5.53 -0.18
N PRO A 15 4.03 -6.73 -0.05
CA PRO A 15 4.47 -7.25 1.24
C PRO A 15 5.42 -6.32 2.00
N LYS A 16 6.31 -5.61 1.29
CA LYS A 16 7.23 -4.64 1.91
C LYS A 16 6.49 -3.42 2.42
N GLY A 17 5.53 -2.92 1.64
CA GLY A 17 4.65 -1.83 2.08
C GLY A 17 3.79 -2.21 3.28
N PHE A 18 3.27 -3.43 3.30
CA PHE A 18 2.51 -3.96 4.42
C PHE A 18 3.35 -4.05 5.70
N ALA A 19 4.56 -4.60 5.60
CA ALA A 19 5.50 -4.65 6.73
C ALA A 19 5.81 -3.25 7.26
N LEU A 20 6.06 -2.29 6.35
CA LEU A 20 6.34 -0.90 6.72
C LEU A 20 5.13 -0.23 7.41
N LEU A 21 3.91 -0.48 6.95
CA LEU A 21 2.69 0.04 7.59
C LEU A 21 2.43 -0.61 8.96
N ASN A 22 2.79 -1.87 9.17
CA ASN A 22 2.69 -2.48 10.50
C ASN A 22 3.75 -1.92 11.47
N GLU A 23 4.91 -1.52 10.96
CA GLU A 23 5.97 -0.92 11.77
C GLU A 23 5.67 0.55 12.12
N LYS A 24 5.22 1.34 11.13
CA LYS A 24 5.17 2.82 11.22
C LYS A 24 3.80 3.42 10.93
N GLY A 25 2.85 2.62 10.45
CA GLY A 25 1.52 3.09 10.10
C GLY A 25 0.72 3.55 11.33
N PRO A 26 -0.32 4.36 11.12
CA PRO A 26 -1.19 4.78 12.21
C PRO A 26 -1.92 3.57 12.79
N GLU A 27 -2.24 3.64 14.08
CA GLU A 27 -3.02 2.60 14.76
C GLU A 27 -4.35 2.35 14.02
N GLY A 28 -4.68 1.07 13.86
CA GLY A 28 -5.90 0.63 13.20
C GLY A 28 -5.97 0.94 11.70
N TRP A 29 -4.86 1.30 11.03
CA TRP A 29 -4.85 1.58 9.59
C TRP A 29 -5.50 0.46 8.77
N LEU A 30 -5.28 -0.79 9.16
CA LEU A 30 -5.80 -1.97 8.45
C LEU A 30 -7.33 -1.96 8.38
N ALA A 31 -8.03 -1.47 9.42
CA ALA A 31 -9.49 -1.38 9.45
C ALA A 31 -10.03 -0.18 8.65
N LYS A 32 -9.22 0.85 8.41
CA LYS A 32 -9.61 2.05 7.67
C LYS A 32 -9.70 1.84 6.15
N VAL A 33 -9.03 0.82 5.62
CA VAL A 33 -9.00 0.56 4.17
C VAL A 33 -10.33 -0.01 3.70
N ASP A 34 -11.12 0.76 2.97
CA ASP A 34 -12.34 0.25 2.36
C ASP A 34 -11.99 -0.56 1.10
N LEU A 35 -12.16 -1.89 1.17
CA LEU A 35 -11.86 -2.80 0.06
C LEU A 35 -12.90 -2.72 -1.06
N ASP A 36 -14.12 -2.26 -0.81
CA ASP A 36 -15.13 -2.16 -1.87
C ASP A 36 -14.81 -1.01 -2.83
N ASP A 37 -14.24 0.09 -2.31
CA ASP A 37 -13.78 1.25 -3.09
C ASP A 37 -12.25 1.32 -3.26
N PHE A 38 -11.51 0.27 -2.88
CA PHE A 38 -10.05 0.24 -2.96
C PHE A 38 -9.53 0.22 -4.39
N THR A 39 -8.57 1.10 -4.70
CA THR A 39 -7.66 0.94 -5.84
C THR A 39 -6.35 1.68 -5.61
N ILE A 40 -5.24 0.99 -5.85
CA ILE A 40 -3.88 1.50 -5.74
C ILE A 40 -3.69 2.69 -6.68
N GLY A 41 -4.29 2.65 -7.89
CA GLY A 41 -4.14 3.68 -8.93
C GLY A 41 -4.84 5.02 -8.63
N ARG A 42 -5.42 5.22 -7.45
CA ARG A 42 -6.00 6.51 -7.04
C ARG A 42 -5.47 6.91 -5.67
N ALA A 43 -4.78 8.05 -5.61
CA ALA A 43 -4.16 8.60 -4.41
C ALA A 43 -5.05 8.67 -3.14
N SER A 44 -6.37 8.87 -3.29
CA SER A 44 -7.31 8.92 -2.16
C SER A 44 -7.96 7.57 -1.83
N ARG A 45 -7.89 6.58 -2.71
CA ARG A 45 -8.51 5.25 -2.57
C ARG A 45 -7.49 4.11 -2.51
N CYS A 46 -6.21 4.44 -2.46
CA CYS A 46 -5.12 3.51 -2.22
C CYS A 46 -4.93 3.28 -0.72
N VAL A 47 -4.03 2.37 -0.36
CA VAL A 47 -3.78 2.01 1.05
C VAL A 47 -3.34 3.23 1.88
N LEU A 48 -2.48 4.08 1.34
CA LEU A 48 -2.02 5.30 2.03
C LEU A 48 -3.13 6.36 2.07
N GLY A 49 -3.95 6.46 1.03
CA GLY A 49 -5.13 7.32 1.00
C GLY A 49 -6.09 7.02 2.15
N TYR A 50 -6.41 5.74 2.38
CA TYR A 50 -7.26 5.33 3.50
C TYR A 50 -6.57 5.43 4.87
N ALA A 51 -5.30 5.03 4.97
CA ALA A 51 -4.59 5.03 6.25
C ALA A 51 -4.33 6.45 6.79
N TYR A 52 -3.97 7.38 5.89
CA TYR A 52 -3.49 8.72 6.22
C TYR A 52 -4.40 9.86 5.72
N GLY A 53 -5.46 9.56 4.97
CA GLY A 53 -6.32 10.56 4.31
C GLY A 53 -5.73 11.14 3.02
N SER A 54 -4.46 10.85 2.71
CA SER A 54 -3.77 11.30 1.50
C SER A 54 -2.55 10.43 1.23
N TYR A 55 -2.41 9.96 -0.02
CA TYR A 55 -1.20 9.27 -0.48
C TYR A 55 0.08 10.05 -0.17
N HIS A 56 0.11 11.35 -0.51
CA HIS A 56 1.31 12.14 -0.33
C HIS A 56 1.66 12.35 1.14
N PHE A 57 0.64 12.47 2.00
CA PHE A 57 0.88 12.57 3.45
C PHE A 57 1.44 11.26 3.99
N GLY A 58 0.87 10.10 3.62
CA GLY A 58 1.41 8.80 4.01
C GLY A 58 2.85 8.56 3.55
N MET A 59 3.20 8.98 2.33
CA MET A 59 4.58 8.90 1.83
C MET A 59 5.55 9.75 2.65
N LYS A 60 5.16 10.99 2.99
CA LYS A 60 5.96 11.87 3.86
C LYS A 60 6.17 11.25 5.24
N GLU A 61 5.12 10.76 5.87
CA GLU A 61 5.17 10.18 7.22
C GLU A 61 6.02 8.90 7.27
N LEU A 62 5.82 7.96 6.34
CA LEU A 62 6.51 6.66 6.36
C LEU A 62 8.02 6.76 6.07
N PHE A 63 8.41 7.70 5.21
CA PHE A 63 9.78 7.82 4.70
C PHE A 63 10.49 9.10 5.15
N ASN A 64 9.85 9.92 5.99
CA ASN A 64 10.37 11.22 6.44
C ASN A 64 10.80 12.13 5.27
N LEU A 65 9.99 12.16 4.21
CA LEU A 65 10.30 12.89 2.98
C LEU A 65 9.94 14.37 3.11
N THR A 66 10.80 15.24 2.58
CA THR A 66 10.50 16.66 2.39
C THR A 66 9.97 16.91 0.98
N GLU A 67 9.37 18.08 0.74
CA GLU A 67 8.84 18.48 -0.58
C GLU A 67 9.93 18.61 -1.64
N GLU A 68 11.19 18.83 -1.24
CA GLU A 68 12.32 18.97 -2.16
C GLU A 68 12.85 17.61 -2.68
N MET A 69 12.42 16.50 -2.07
CA MET A 69 12.94 15.15 -2.37
C MET A 69 12.16 14.41 -3.46
N THR A 70 11.47 15.11 -4.38
CA THR A 70 10.53 14.49 -5.35
C THR A 70 11.09 13.28 -6.12
N ALA A 71 12.37 13.27 -6.50
CA ALA A 71 12.99 12.13 -7.20
C ALA A 71 13.02 10.83 -6.37
N THR A 72 13.03 10.91 -5.03
CA THR A 72 13.04 9.73 -4.16
C THR A 72 11.63 9.17 -3.92
N TRP A 73 10.58 9.93 -4.24
CA TRP A 73 9.20 9.51 -3.98
C TRP A 73 8.81 8.30 -4.82
N ASP A 74 9.16 8.32 -6.11
CA ASP A 74 8.84 7.22 -7.03
C ASP A 74 9.61 5.95 -6.66
N ASP A 75 10.89 6.07 -6.31
CA ASP A 75 11.73 4.95 -5.86
C ASP A 75 11.16 4.30 -4.59
N HIS A 76 10.75 5.11 -3.61
CA HIS A 76 10.15 4.61 -2.38
C HIS A 76 8.78 3.97 -2.63
N ALA A 77 7.94 4.61 -3.44
CA ALA A 77 6.61 4.11 -3.77
C ALA A 77 6.70 2.78 -4.51
N GLU A 78 7.53 2.67 -5.53
CA GLU A 78 7.74 1.45 -6.29
C GLU A 78 8.39 0.36 -5.42
N GLY A 79 9.41 0.73 -4.63
CA GLY A 79 10.15 -0.19 -3.76
C GLY A 79 9.29 -0.83 -2.67
N HIS A 80 8.16 -0.20 -2.30
CA HIS A 80 7.25 -0.66 -1.25
C HIS A 80 5.83 -0.94 -1.75
N GLY A 81 5.58 -0.87 -3.06
CA GLY A 81 4.28 -1.18 -3.66
C GLY A 81 3.17 -0.17 -3.32
N PHE A 82 3.50 1.10 -3.09
CA PHE A 82 2.51 2.16 -2.83
C PHE A 82 2.06 2.94 -4.08
N ASP A 83 2.45 2.50 -5.26
CA ASP A 83 2.40 3.25 -6.52
C ASP A 83 0.99 3.75 -6.91
N ALA A 84 0.63 4.96 -6.45
CA ALA A 84 -0.70 5.54 -6.66
C ALA A 84 -0.78 6.58 -7.77
N THR A 85 0.37 7.01 -8.28
CA THR A 85 0.49 8.08 -9.28
C THR A 85 1.76 7.89 -10.08
N GLY A 86 1.71 7.31 -11.27
CA GLY A 86 2.88 7.34 -12.14
C GLY A 86 2.65 6.78 -13.53
N GLY A 87 2.71 7.65 -14.54
CA GLY A 87 3.13 7.35 -15.92
C GLY A 87 2.35 6.31 -16.76
N PRO A 88 2.26 6.49 -18.09
CA PRO A 88 1.56 5.56 -18.99
C PRO A 88 2.15 4.15 -19.06
N GLN A 89 3.32 3.89 -18.49
CA GLN A 89 3.99 2.58 -18.45
C GLN A 89 3.55 1.70 -17.27
N ARG A 90 2.73 2.21 -16.33
CA ARG A 90 2.43 1.51 -15.07
C ARG A 90 1.04 0.85 -15.01
N PHE A 91 0.23 0.92 -16.06
CA PHE A 91 -1.14 0.38 -16.06
C PHE A 91 -1.21 -1.14 -15.84
N ASP A 92 -0.29 -1.91 -16.41
CA ASP A 92 -0.27 -3.38 -16.25
C ASP A 92 0.05 -3.79 -14.81
N ARG A 93 0.80 -2.96 -14.07
CA ARG A 93 1.21 -3.23 -12.69
C ARG A 93 0.16 -2.83 -11.66
N ILE A 94 -0.75 -1.90 -12.00
CA ILE A 94 -1.84 -1.48 -11.12
C ILE A 94 -2.73 -2.66 -10.75
N ALA A 95 -3.09 -3.52 -11.71
CA ALA A 95 -3.96 -4.67 -11.46
C ALA A 95 -3.29 -5.70 -10.52
N GLU A 96 -2.00 -5.97 -10.69
CA GLU A 96 -1.26 -6.88 -9.81
C GLU A 96 -1.06 -6.29 -8.41
N LEU A 97 -0.73 -5.00 -8.30
CA LEU A 97 -0.64 -4.31 -7.02
C LEU A 97 -1.99 -4.28 -6.30
N ASP A 98 -3.08 -4.05 -7.02
CA ASP A 98 -4.43 -4.07 -6.46
C ASP A 98 -4.79 -5.45 -5.91
N ALA A 99 -4.51 -6.50 -6.69
CA ALA A 99 -4.77 -7.88 -6.28
C ALA A 99 -3.95 -8.26 -5.03
N ASP A 100 -2.65 -7.94 -5.03
CA ASP A 100 -1.76 -8.23 -3.90
C ASP A 100 -2.21 -7.50 -2.62
N TRP A 101 -2.49 -6.19 -2.69
CA TRP A 101 -2.96 -5.44 -1.52
C TRP A 101 -4.31 -5.94 -1.00
N ARG A 102 -5.25 -6.24 -1.89
CA ARG A 102 -6.55 -6.81 -1.49
C ARG A 102 -6.38 -8.16 -0.78
N ALA A 103 -5.54 -9.04 -1.32
CA ALA A 103 -5.27 -10.34 -0.73
C ALA A 103 -4.61 -10.21 0.65
N ILE A 104 -3.57 -9.37 0.78
CA ILE A 104 -2.87 -9.14 2.04
C ILE A 104 -3.83 -8.59 3.10
N ILE A 105 -4.59 -7.53 2.78
CA ILE A 105 -5.50 -6.88 3.74
C ILE A 105 -6.60 -7.86 4.18
N THR A 106 -7.14 -8.65 3.25
CA THR A 106 -8.16 -9.66 3.56
C THR A 106 -7.60 -10.68 4.55
N ALA A 107 -6.46 -11.31 4.23
CA ALA A 107 -5.86 -12.33 5.08
C ALA A 107 -5.43 -11.79 6.46
N ALA A 108 -4.88 -10.57 6.51
CA ALA A 108 -4.49 -9.94 7.76
C ALA A 108 -5.70 -9.66 8.68
N ARG A 109 -6.85 -9.30 8.11
CA ARG A 109 -8.10 -9.09 8.87
C ARG A 109 -8.68 -10.41 9.38
N GLU A 110 -8.65 -11.45 8.57
CA GLU A 110 -9.10 -12.80 8.97
C GLU A 110 -8.25 -13.35 10.12
N GLU A 111 -6.92 -13.18 10.05
CA GLU A 111 -6.01 -13.61 11.10
C GLU A 111 -6.20 -12.83 12.41
N ALA A 112 -6.42 -11.51 12.35
CA ALA A 112 -6.69 -10.70 13.53
C ALA A 112 -8.05 -10.98 14.20
N ALA A 113 -8.97 -11.64 13.50
CA ALA A 113 -10.30 -12.02 14.00
C ALA A 113 -10.35 -13.45 14.55
N SER A 114 -9.28 -14.25 14.38
CA SER A 114 -9.15 -15.63 14.83
C SER A 114 -8.59 -15.73 16.25
#